data_AF-A0A2E6H698-F1
#
_entry.id   AF-A0A2E6H698-F1
#
_cell.length_a   1.000
_cell.length_b   1.000
_cell.length_c   1.000
_cell.angle_alpha   90.00
_cell.angle_beta   90.00
_cell.angle_gamma   90.00
#
_symmetry.space_group_name_H-M   'P 1'
#
loop_
_entity.id
_entity.type
_entity.pdbx_description
1 polymer ?
#
loop_
_entity_poly.entity_id
_entity_poly.type
_entity_poly.pdbx_seq_one_letter_code
_entity_poly.pdbx_strand_id
1 'polypeptide(L)'
;MKKIFPILLILTAACHPHHGSNSKSKYKELTNQVKNKVSVKEVFNKDNFVEWTETKAQPFLVEKVWNEAKENGCKSCHSGFALSKMKGKKHKRAHWNIVLKHADSKIMNCTTCHNDDEVWRFKVGKSKVHANKSAKTCMQCHFKQANDWELGSHGKRSVGWQTERAIKSCTSCHNPHRPVFGKRVPKLAPYRPENNEERL
;
A
#
# COMPACT_ATOMS: atom_id res chain seq x y z
N MET A 1 -2.03 69.14 -26.33
CA MET A 1 -1.28 67.87 -26.48
C MET A 1 -2.10 66.74 -25.87
N LYS A 2 -2.73 65.89 -26.70
CA LYS A 2 -3.59 64.78 -26.26
C LYS A 2 -2.70 63.58 -25.86
N LYS A 3 -2.73 63.17 -24.58
CA LYS A 3 -2.12 61.90 -24.14
C LYS A 3 -3.18 60.81 -24.24
N ILE A 4 -3.01 59.91 -25.19
CA ILE A 4 -3.83 58.69 -25.34
C ILE A 4 -3.18 57.63 -24.47
N PHE A 5 -3.87 57.19 -23.41
CA PHE A 5 -3.48 56.00 -22.64
C PHE A 5 -4.14 54.77 -23.27
N PRO A 6 -3.40 53.70 -23.60
CA PRO A 6 -4.01 52.49 -24.12
C PRO A 6 -4.70 51.76 -22.97
N ILE A 7 -6.01 51.52 -23.12
CA ILE A 7 -6.77 50.63 -22.27
C ILE A 7 -6.31 49.20 -22.59
N LEU A 8 -5.50 48.63 -21.69
CA LEU A 8 -5.14 47.21 -21.73
C LEU A 8 -6.39 46.40 -21.34
N LEU A 9 -7.11 45.89 -22.35
CA LEU A 9 -8.24 44.99 -22.16
C LEU A 9 -7.71 43.62 -21.69
N ILE A 10 -7.67 43.40 -20.38
CA ILE A 10 -7.37 42.10 -19.79
C ILE A 10 -8.59 41.20 -20.07
N LEU A 11 -8.51 40.36 -21.10
CA LEU A 11 -9.43 39.23 -21.25
C LEU A 11 -9.17 38.27 -20.08
N THR A 12 -9.97 38.38 -19.03
CA THR A 12 -10.14 37.30 -18.07
C THR A 12 -10.86 36.18 -18.79
N ALA A 13 -10.12 35.15 -19.20
CA ALA A 13 -10.71 33.87 -19.58
C ALA A 13 -11.38 33.28 -18.32
N ALA A 14 -12.64 33.64 -18.10
CA ALA A 14 -13.48 32.99 -17.10
C ALA A 14 -13.65 31.53 -17.54
N CYS A 15 -13.00 30.60 -16.84
CA CYS A 15 -13.30 29.18 -16.92
C CYS A 15 -14.82 29.02 -16.74
N HIS A 16 -15.52 28.62 -17.80
CA HIS A 16 -16.93 28.32 -17.71
C HIS A 16 -17.11 27.16 -16.70
N PRO A 17 -18.01 27.28 -15.71
CA PRO A 17 -18.33 26.16 -14.86
C PRO A 17 -19.02 25.12 -15.73
N HIS A 18 -18.30 24.07 -16.12
CA HIS A 18 -18.93 22.88 -16.66
C HIS A 18 -19.83 22.30 -15.55
N HIS A 19 -21.12 22.63 -15.60
CA HIS A 19 -22.19 22.01 -14.80
C HIS A 19 -22.45 20.56 -15.22
N GLY A 20 -21.39 19.81 -15.53
CA GLY A 20 -21.46 18.36 -15.57
C GLY A 20 -21.56 17.87 -14.14
N SER A 21 -22.45 16.91 -13.89
CA SER A 21 -22.47 16.16 -12.63
C SER A 21 -21.03 15.82 -12.23
N ASN A 22 -20.60 16.29 -11.05
CA ASN A 22 -19.26 15.96 -10.61
C ASN A 22 -19.11 14.43 -10.57
N SER A 23 -17.91 13.92 -10.79
CA SER A 23 -17.66 12.47 -10.87
C SER A 23 -18.26 11.69 -9.70
N LYS A 24 -18.36 12.33 -8.54
CA LYS A 24 -18.97 11.78 -7.31
C LYS A 24 -20.50 11.60 -7.42
N SER A 25 -21.25 12.55 -7.96
CA SER A 25 -22.71 12.42 -8.13
C SER A 25 -23.05 11.41 -9.23
N LYS A 26 -22.30 11.43 -10.34
CA LYS A 26 -22.42 10.44 -11.42
C LYS A 26 -22.10 9.02 -10.94
N TYR A 27 -21.06 8.85 -10.12
CA TYR A 27 -20.74 7.57 -9.49
C TYR A 27 -21.88 7.08 -8.59
N LYS A 28 -22.44 7.96 -7.76
CA LYS A 28 -23.54 7.63 -6.83
C LYS A 28 -24.79 7.16 -7.57
N GLU A 29 -25.15 7.85 -8.66
CA GLU A 29 -26.26 7.48 -9.53
C GLU A 29 -26.05 6.09 -10.16
N LEU A 30 -24.89 5.85 -10.76
CA LEU A 30 -24.53 4.56 -11.35
C LEU A 30 -24.53 3.42 -10.33
N THR A 31 -24.03 3.64 -9.11
CA THR A 31 -24.06 2.61 -8.05
C THR A 31 -25.48 2.26 -7.60
N ASN A 32 -26.42 3.19 -7.66
CA ASN A 32 -27.82 2.92 -7.29
C ASN A 32 -28.54 2.06 -8.33
N GLN A 33 -28.08 2.07 -9.59
CA GLN A 33 -28.65 1.28 -10.69
C GLN A 33 -28.13 -0.17 -10.75
N VAL A 34 -27.12 -0.53 -9.93
CA VAL A 34 -26.60 -1.90 -9.88
C VAL A 34 -27.61 -2.82 -9.17
N LYS A 35 -28.32 -3.64 -9.95
CA LYS A 35 -29.35 -4.59 -9.47
C LYS A 35 -28.77 -5.74 -8.64
N ASN A 36 -27.58 -6.22 -9.00
CA ASN A 36 -26.87 -7.27 -8.27
C ASN A 36 -25.89 -6.62 -7.28
N LYS A 37 -26.40 -6.21 -6.12
CA LYS A 37 -25.57 -5.78 -5.00
C LYS A 37 -24.96 -7.03 -4.39
N VAL A 38 -23.77 -7.43 -4.83
CA VAL A 38 -23.00 -8.47 -4.13
C VAL A 38 -22.86 -8.02 -2.69
N SER A 39 -23.38 -8.81 -1.74
CA SER A 39 -23.34 -8.37 -0.35
C SER A 39 -21.89 -8.33 0.10
N VAL A 40 -21.49 -7.23 0.76
CA VAL A 40 -20.10 -7.02 1.22
C VAL A 40 -19.63 -8.16 2.14
N LYS A 41 -20.56 -8.86 2.82
CA LYS A 41 -20.28 -10.02 3.67
C LYS A 41 -19.90 -11.28 2.89
N GLU A 42 -20.41 -11.48 1.67
CA GLU A 42 -20.10 -12.67 0.85
C GLU A 42 -18.72 -12.56 0.18
N VAL A 43 -18.17 -11.35 0.03
CA VAL A 43 -16.96 -11.13 -0.77
C VAL A 43 -15.66 -11.30 0.03
N PHE A 44 -15.66 -11.07 1.35
CA PHE A 44 -14.44 -11.24 2.15
C PHE A 44 -14.69 -11.28 3.67
N ASN A 45 -13.92 -12.13 4.37
CA ASN A 45 -13.88 -12.17 5.84
C ASN A 45 -13.10 -10.96 6.37
N LYS A 46 -13.78 -10.06 7.11
CA LYS A 46 -13.19 -8.86 7.72
C LYS A 46 -12.07 -9.16 8.71
N ASP A 47 -12.04 -10.34 9.32
CA ASP A 47 -10.98 -10.75 10.26
C ASP A 47 -9.61 -10.84 9.57
N ASN A 48 -9.57 -10.92 8.25
CA ASN A 48 -8.33 -10.90 7.48
C ASN A 48 -7.78 -9.48 7.25
N PHE A 49 -8.43 -8.44 7.79
CA PHE A 49 -8.07 -7.06 7.54
C PHE A 49 -7.85 -6.27 8.83
N VAL A 50 -7.09 -5.20 8.73
CA VAL A 50 -7.00 -4.15 9.76
C VAL A 50 -7.51 -2.84 9.19
N GLU A 51 -8.24 -2.10 10.01
CA GLU A 51 -8.66 -0.75 9.66
C GLU A 51 -7.46 0.22 9.67
N TRP A 52 -7.40 1.04 8.63
CA TRP A 52 -6.44 2.10 8.42
C TRP A 52 -7.16 3.45 8.48
N THR A 53 -7.12 4.06 9.66
CA THR A 53 -7.83 5.30 9.97
C THR A 53 -6.91 6.52 10.02
N GLU A 54 -5.63 6.31 10.32
CA GLU A 54 -4.62 7.37 10.39
C GLU A 54 -4.05 7.65 9.00
N THR A 55 -4.82 8.33 8.14
CA THR A 55 -4.43 8.68 6.77
C THR A 55 -5.06 10.00 6.36
N LYS A 56 -4.48 10.66 5.34
CA LYS A 56 -5.09 11.82 4.66
C LYS A 56 -6.24 11.42 3.74
N ALA A 57 -6.35 10.14 3.40
CA ALA A 57 -7.44 9.58 2.61
C ALA A 57 -8.68 9.28 3.49
N GLN A 58 -9.75 8.79 2.86
CA GLN A 58 -10.85 8.17 3.62
C GLN A 58 -10.37 6.87 4.26
N PRO A 59 -10.87 6.48 5.46
CA PRO A 59 -10.54 5.21 6.09
C PRO A 59 -10.74 4.03 5.15
N PHE A 60 -9.86 3.03 5.27
CA PHE A 60 -9.87 1.86 4.42
C PHE A 60 -9.32 0.63 5.14
N LEU A 61 -9.47 -0.54 4.52
CA LEU A 61 -9.01 -1.82 5.05
C LEU A 61 -7.68 -2.24 4.42
N VAL A 62 -6.80 -2.82 5.22
CA VAL A 62 -5.52 -3.37 4.79
C VAL A 62 -5.44 -4.84 5.13
N GLU A 63 -5.15 -5.69 4.16
CA GLU A 63 -5.02 -7.13 4.35
C GLU A 63 -3.90 -7.44 5.34
N LYS A 64 -4.20 -8.28 6.33
CA LYS A 64 -3.24 -8.74 7.34
C LYS A 64 -2.14 -9.56 6.67
N VAL A 65 -0.90 -9.16 6.87
CA VAL A 65 0.29 -9.94 6.46
C VAL A 65 0.72 -10.94 7.52
N TRP A 66 0.23 -10.76 8.75
CA TRP A 66 0.46 -11.57 9.94
C TRP A 66 -0.88 -12.04 10.49
N ASN A 67 -1.21 -13.31 10.23
CA ASN A 67 -2.44 -13.95 10.68
C ASN A 67 -2.18 -14.82 11.92
N GLU A 68 -3.25 -15.35 12.49
CA GLU A 68 -3.19 -16.19 13.69
C GLU A 68 -2.27 -17.41 13.52
N ALA A 69 -2.28 -18.06 12.36
CA ALA A 69 -1.39 -19.19 12.09
C ALA A 69 0.10 -18.80 12.19
N LYS A 70 0.51 -17.66 11.60
CA LYS A 70 1.88 -17.13 11.75
C LYS A 70 2.17 -16.72 13.19
N GLU A 71 1.19 -16.13 13.86
CA GLU A 71 1.33 -15.73 15.25
C GLU A 71 1.62 -16.93 16.14
N ASN A 72 0.81 -17.97 16.06
CA ASN A 72 0.96 -19.20 16.84
C ASN A 72 2.24 -19.96 16.45
N GLY A 73 2.54 -20.05 15.14
CA GLY A 73 3.71 -20.78 14.63
C GLY A 73 5.05 -20.11 14.95
N CYS A 74 5.12 -18.78 14.98
CA CYS A 74 6.37 -18.06 15.22
C CYS A 74 6.56 -17.67 16.70
N LYS A 75 5.48 -17.30 17.41
CA LYS A 75 5.60 -16.88 18.83
C LYS A 75 6.00 -18.02 19.75
N SER A 76 5.66 -19.26 19.41
CA SER A 76 6.07 -20.45 20.17
C SER A 76 7.59 -20.48 20.41
N CYS A 77 8.39 -20.04 19.43
CA CYS A 77 9.85 -19.97 19.56
C CYS A 77 10.38 -18.55 19.86
N HIS A 78 9.67 -17.48 19.47
CA HIS A 78 10.19 -16.11 19.56
C HIS A 78 9.68 -15.31 20.77
N SER A 79 8.82 -15.86 21.62
CA SER A 79 8.42 -15.19 22.86
C SER A 79 9.63 -15.00 23.78
N GLY A 80 10.03 -13.73 24.00
CA GLY A 80 11.16 -13.38 24.88
C GLY A 80 12.54 -13.37 24.22
N PHE A 81 12.65 -13.51 22.89
CA PHE A 81 13.94 -13.50 22.19
C PHE A 81 14.19 -12.20 21.42
N ALA A 82 15.11 -11.39 21.93
CA ALA A 82 15.55 -10.17 21.28
C ALA A 82 16.21 -10.44 19.92
N LEU A 83 16.03 -9.51 18.98
CA LEU A 83 16.58 -9.55 17.62
C LEU A 83 18.11 -9.70 17.61
N SER A 84 18.78 -9.04 18.57
CA SER A 84 20.22 -9.13 18.77
C SER A 84 20.71 -10.56 19.06
N LYS A 85 19.88 -11.37 19.72
CA LYS A 85 20.17 -12.78 20.04
C LYS A 85 19.90 -13.71 18.86
N MET A 86 19.28 -13.25 17.78
CA MET A 86 18.98 -14.09 16.62
C MET A 86 20.15 -14.25 15.65
N LYS A 87 21.13 -13.34 15.67
CA LYS A 87 22.37 -13.46 14.88
C LYS A 87 23.40 -14.30 15.64
N GLY A 88 23.62 -15.55 15.20
CA GLY A 88 24.70 -16.40 15.70
C GLY A 88 25.98 -16.25 14.87
N LYS A 89 27.14 -16.19 15.52
CA LYS A 89 28.46 -16.20 14.84
C LYS A 89 29.00 -17.61 14.59
N LYS A 90 28.58 -18.60 15.41
CA LYS A 90 29.23 -19.92 15.52
C LYS A 90 28.55 -21.01 14.68
N HIS A 91 27.22 -20.95 14.52
CA HIS A 91 26.41 -21.91 13.76
C HIS A 91 25.25 -21.20 13.05
N LYS A 92 24.77 -21.78 11.94
CA LYS A 92 23.55 -21.33 11.24
C LYS A 92 22.34 -21.52 12.16
N ARG A 93 21.66 -20.42 12.51
CA ARG A 93 20.39 -20.43 13.28
C ARG A 93 19.19 -20.43 12.34
N ALA A 94 17.98 -20.56 12.86
CA ALA A 94 16.76 -20.28 12.09
C ALA A 94 16.88 -18.90 11.41
N HIS A 95 16.45 -18.83 10.15
CA HIS A 95 16.52 -17.60 9.33
C HIS A 95 17.95 -17.09 9.02
N TRP A 96 18.99 -17.92 9.09
CA TRP A 96 20.39 -17.56 8.78
C TRP A 96 20.61 -16.98 7.36
N ASN A 97 19.67 -17.22 6.45
CA ASN A 97 19.71 -16.81 5.06
C ASN A 97 18.97 -15.48 4.78
N ILE A 98 18.47 -14.79 5.81
CA ILE A 98 17.90 -13.45 5.64
C ILE A 98 19.01 -12.41 5.48
N VAL A 99 19.08 -11.82 4.29
CA VAL A 99 20.03 -10.76 3.96
C VAL A 99 19.28 -9.45 3.74
N LEU A 100 19.68 -8.40 4.45
CA LEU A 100 19.16 -7.05 4.25
C LEU A 100 19.86 -6.40 3.04
N LYS A 101 19.11 -6.18 1.96
CA LYS A 101 19.52 -5.49 0.73
C LYS A 101 18.55 -4.33 0.45
N HIS A 102 18.60 -3.31 1.31
CA HIS A 102 17.69 -2.16 1.22
C HIS A 102 18.45 -0.83 1.19
N ALA A 103 19.20 -0.51 2.25
CA ALA A 103 20.16 0.59 2.30
C ALA A 103 21.54 0.07 2.74
N ASP A 104 22.55 0.93 2.68
CA ASP A 104 23.88 0.58 3.18
C ASP A 104 23.82 0.17 4.66
N SER A 105 24.65 -0.82 5.04
CA SER A 105 24.69 -1.37 6.39
C SER A 105 25.05 -0.37 7.50
N LYS A 106 25.68 0.76 7.15
CA LYS A 106 25.95 1.88 8.07
C LYS A 106 24.71 2.73 8.34
N ILE A 107 23.73 2.72 7.43
CA ILE A 107 22.50 3.51 7.50
C ILE A 107 21.35 2.68 8.09
N MET A 108 21.24 1.42 7.67
CA MET A 108 20.16 0.54 8.14
C MET A 108 20.69 -0.81 8.60
N ASN A 109 20.11 -1.27 9.70
CA ASN A 109 20.27 -2.63 10.19
C ASN A 109 18.88 -3.20 10.55
N CYS A 110 18.86 -4.40 11.11
CA CYS A 110 17.61 -5.10 11.40
C CYS A 110 16.72 -4.32 12.39
N THR A 111 17.31 -3.59 13.34
CA THR A 111 16.59 -2.79 14.35
C THR A 111 16.19 -1.41 13.87
N THR A 112 16.51 -1.04 12.62
CA THR A 112 15.97 0.17 11.99
C THR A 112 14.46 0.05 11.76
N CYS A 113 14.01 -1.14 11.33
CA CYS A 113 12.59 -1.41 11.09
C CYS A 113 11.94 -2.19 12.22
N HIS A 114 12.62 -3.21 12.76
CA HIS A 114 12.09 -4.06 13.81
C HIS A 114 12.39 -3.49 15.19
N ASN A 115 11.53 -3.80 16.16
CA ASN A 115 11.86 -3.55 17.55
C ASN A 115 12.87 -4.60 18.05
N ASP A 116 13.70 -4.20 19.01
CA ASP A 116 14.81 -5.03 19.49
C ASP A 116 14.33 -6.19 20.36
N ASP A 117 13.22 -6.00 21.09
CA ASP A 117 12.61 -6.96 22.02
C ASP A 117 11.70 -8.00 21.33
N GLU A 118 11.02 -7.61 20.25
CA GLU A 118 9.98 -8.36 19.57
C GLU A 118 10.07 -8.17 18.06
N VAL A 119 10.42 -9.23 17.32
CA VAL A 119 10.59 -9.17 15.86
C VAL A 119 9.29 -8.87 15.10
N TRP A 120 8.11 -9.18 15.65
CA TRP A 120 6.82 -8.85 15.03
C TRP A 120 6.34 -7.41 15.33
N ARG A 121 7.10 -6.65 16.12
CA ARG A 121 6.86 -5.22 16.34
C ARG A 121 7.80 -4.40 15.47
N PHE A 122 7.28 -3.32 14.90
CA PHE A 122 8.00 -2.45 14.00
C PHE A 122 8.07 -1.03 14.56
N LYS A 123 9.23 -0.38 14.42
CA LYS A 123 9.48 0.97 14.95
C LYS A 123 8.76 2.02 14.11
N VAL A 124 8.08 2.95 14.78
CA VAL A 124 7.46 4.13 14.19
C VAL A 124 7.76 5.30 15.12
N GLY A 125 8.79 6.09 14.80
CA GLY A 125 9.35 7.09 15.70
C GLY A 125 9.79 6.46 17.02
N LYS A 126 9.24 6.97 18.14
CA LYS A 126 9.46 6.43 19.49
C LYS A 126 8.46 5.31 19.87
N SER A 127 7.51 4.99 19.00
CA SER A 127 6.46 4.00 19.23
C SER A 127 6.73 2.71 18.46
N LYS A 128 5.94 1.66 18.76
CA LYS A 128 5.99 0.38 18.05
C LYS A 128 4.60 -0.07 17.60
N VAL A 129 4.53 -0.64 16.40
CA VAL A 129 3.28 -1.13 15.81
C VAL A 129 3.36 -2.63 15.51
N HIS A 130 2.22 -3.29 15.45
CA HIS A 130 2.15 -4.69 15.05
C HIS A 130 2.53 -4.88 13.57
N ALA A 131 2.99 -6.08 13.18
CA ALA A 131 3.37 -6.43 11.82
C ALA A 131 2.31 -6.09 10.75
N ASN A 132 1.02 -6.20 11.09
CA ASN A 132 -0.09 -5.82 10.21
C ASN A 132 -0.17 -4.32 9.90
N LYS A 133 0.49 -3.47 10.71
CA LYS A 133 0.64 -2.04 10.48
C LYS A 133 2.08 -1.65 10.11
N SER A 134 2.91 -2.60 9.70
CA SER A 134 4.31 -2.39 9.29
C SER A 134 4.48 -1.36 8.17
N ALA A 135 3.46 -1.13 7.35
CA ALA A 135 3.44 -0.05 6.36
C ALA A 135 3.81 1.31 6.99
N LYS A 136 3.37 1.60 8.22
CA LYS A 136 3.71 2.85 8.93
C LYS A 136 5.22 3.05 9.07
N THR A 137 5.97 1.97 9.25
CA THR A 137 7.43 2.02 9.36
C THR A 137 8.06 2.42 8.03
N CYS A 138 7.56 1.90 6.91
CA CYS A 138 8.03 2.23 5.56
C CYS A 138 7.76 3.71 5.22
N MET A 139 6.61 4.23 5.64
CA MET A 139 6.15 5.60 5.35
C MET A 139 7.06 6.69 5.93
N GLN A 140 7.82 6.37 6.98
CA GLN A 140 8.78 7.30 7.60
C GLN A 140 9.85 7.80 6.61
N CYS A 141 10.20 6.98 5.61
CA CYS A 141 11.18 7.33 4.57
C CYS A 141 10.55 7.38 3.17
N HIS A 142 9.58 6.51 2.87
CA HIS A 142 8.93 6.40 1.57
C HIS A 142 7.62 7.18 1.50
N PHE A 143 7.65 8.45 1.89
CA PHE A 143 6.45 9.30 1.99
C PHE A 143 5.72 9.49 0.65
N LYS A 144 6.44 9.52 -0.48
CA LYS A 144 5.83 9.64 -1.81
C LYS A 144 5.00 8.41 -2.15
N GLN A 145 5.60 7.22 -2.03
CA GLN A 145 4.93 5.94 -2.27
C GLN A 145 3.81 5.71 -1.27
N ALA A 146 4.00 6.15 -0.02
CA ALA A 146 2.96 6.15 1.01
C ALA A 146 1.74 6.95 0.56
N ASN A 147 1.94 8.18 0.08
CA ASN A 147 0.86 9.03 -0.39
C ASN A 147 0.10 8.39 -1.57
N ASP A 148 0.83 7.81 -2.53
CA ASP A 148 0.24 7.08 -3.65
C ASP A 148 -0.57 5.85 -3.18
N TRP A 149 -0.06 5.12 -2.20
CA TRP A 149 -0.72 3.95 -1.63
C TRP A 149 -1.94 4.32 -0.79
N GLU A 150 -1.87 5.38 0.01
CA GLU A 150 -2.99 5.85 0.83
C GLU A 150 -4.13 6.39 -0.04
N LEU A 151 -3.82 7.14 -1.09
CA LEU A 151 -4.80 7.70 -2.04
C LEU A 151 -5.28 6.70 -3.09
N GLY A 152 -4.62 5.54 -3.22
CA GLY A 152 -5.07 4.41 -4.03
C GLY A 152 -4.61 4.41 -5.48
N SER A 153 -3.66 5.27 -5.86
CA SER A 153 -2.90 5.10 -7.10
C SER A 153 -1.90 3.94 -7.01
N HIS A 154 -1.56 3.52 -5.78
CA HIS A 154 -0.72 2.37 -5.51
C HIS A 154 -1.41 1.38 -4.56
N GLY A 155 -0.96 0.11 -4.60
CA GLY A 155 -1.58 -0.98 -3.84
C GLY A 155 -2.66 -1.71 -4.63
N LYS A 156 -2.59 -3.05 -4.63
CA LYS A 156 -3.59 -3.89 -5.29
C LYS A 156 -4.82 -3.97 -4.40
N ARG A 157 -6.02 -3.78 -4.97
CA ARG A 157 -7.26 -4.09 -4.25
C ARG A 157 -7.35 -5.59 -3.98
N SER A 158 -7.67 -5.93 -2.73
CA SER A 158 -7.91 -7.31 -2.32
C SER A 158 -9.34 -7.75 -2.64
N VAL A 159 -10.23 -6.79 -2.90
CA VAL A 159 -11.67 -6.98 -3.14
C VAL A 159 -12.12 -6.13 -4.33
N GLY A 160 -13.37 -6.29 -4.76
CA GLY A 160 -13.96 -5.50 -5.84
C GLY A 160 -13.94 -3.98 -5.60
N TRP A 161 -14.28 -3.21 -6.64
CA TRP A 161 -14.32 -1.73 -6.58
C TRP A 161 -15.62 -1.18 -5.98
N GLN A 162 -16.67 -2.00 -5.90
CA GLN A 162 -17.99 -1.59 -5.41
C GLN A 162 -18.12 -1.65 -3.88
N THR A 163 -17.17 -2.27 -3.18
CA THR A 163 -17.18 -2.42 -1.73
C THR A 163 -16.29 -1.37 -1.05
N GLU A 164 -16.28 -1.40 0.29
CA GLU A 164 -15.26 -0.73 1.09
C GLU A 164 -13.86 -0.99 0.51
N ARG A 165 -13.03 0.05 0.51
CA ARG A 165 -11.68 -0.02 -0.03
C ARG A 165 -10.87 -0.98 0.84
N ALA A 166 -10.59 -2.17 0.33
CA ALA A 166 -9.67 -3.12 0.96
C ALA A 166 -8.49 -3.39 0.02
N ILE A 167 -7.27 -3.19 0.51
CA ILE A 167 -6.06 -3.27 -0.30
C ILE A 167 -4.97 -4.12 0.37
N LYS A 168 -4.02 -4.55 -0.45
CA LYS A 168 -2.80 -5.21 0.01
C LYS A 168 -1.83 -4.23 0.65
N SER A 169 -1.12 -4.70 1.67
CA SER A 169 -0.01 -3.97 2.32
C SER A 169 1.21 -3.90 1.40
N CYS A 170 2.15 -2.99 1.70
CA CYS A 170 3.41 -2.84 0.95
C CYS A 170 4.15 -4.18 0.83
N THR A 171 4.20 -4.94 1.93
CA THR A 171 4.94 -6.21 2.03
C THR A 171 4.21 -7.39 1.41
N SER A 172 2.97 -7.23 0.95
CA SER A 172 2.28 -8.25 0.16
C SER A 172 2.86 -8.38 -1.25
N CYS A 173 3.54 -7.34 -1.76
CA CYS A 173 4.17 -7.33 -3.07
C CYS A 173 5.69 -7.12 -2.98
N HIS A 174 6.16 -6.29 -2.04
CA HIS A 174 7.58 -6.01 -1.85
C HIS A 174 8.18 -6.93 -0.78
N ASN A 175 9.37 -7.49 -1.06
CA ASN A 175 10.15 -8.12 -0.01
C ASN A 175 10.72 -7.02 0.91
N PRO A 176 10.38 -6.97 2.21
CA PRO A 176 10.82 -5.88 3.10
C PRO A 176 12.35 -5.83 3.29
N HIS A 177 13.05 -6.94 3.08
CA HIS A 177 14.52 -7.01 3.14
C HIS A 177 15.19 -6.76 1.79
N ARG A 178 14.44 -6.73 0.68
CA ARG A 178 14.91 -6.34 -0.64
C ARG A 178 13.75 -5.74 -1.47
N PRO A 179 13.32 -4.51 -1.15
CA PRO A 179 12.05 -3.99 -1.70
C PRO A 179 12.08 -3.67 -3.19
N VAL A 180 13.25 -3.34 -3.72
CA VAL A 180 13.41 -2.99 -5.13
C VAL A 180 13.14 -4.21 -6.02
N PHE A 181 12.24 -4.06 -6.99
CA PHE A 181 12.04 -5.05 -8.03
C PHE A 181 13.22 -5.04 -9.01
N GLY A 182 13.67 -6.23 -9.42
CA GLY A 182 14.64 -6.35 -10.51
C GLY A 182 14.07 -5.81 -11.83
N LYS A 183 14.96 -5.40 -12.74
CA LYS A 183 14.57 -5.09 -14.12
C LYS A 183 13.87 -6.31 -14.72
N ARG A 184 12.72 -6.09 -15.34
CA ARG A 184 11.94 -7.12 -16.02
C ARG A 184 11.44 -6.56 -17.33
N VAL A 185 11.36 -7.40 -18.34
CA VAL A 185 10.60 -7.08 -19.55
C VAL A 185 9.13 -6.89 -19.16
N PRO A 186 8.43 -5.88 -19.72
CA PRO A 186 6.99 -5.78 -19.56
C PRO A 186 6.33 -7.11 -19.96
N LYS A 187 5.35 -7.56 -19.19
CA LYS A 187 4.52 -8.67 -19.66
C LYS A 187 3.83 -8.22 -20.95
N LEU A 188 3.72 -9.12 -21.92
CA LEU A 188 2.90 -8.89 -23.10
C LEU A 188 1.51 -8.43 -22.66
N ALA A 189 0.90 -7.56 -23.45
CA ALA A 189 -0.48 -7.15 -23.22
C ALA A 189 -1.36 -8.41 -23.11
N PRO A 190 -2.35 -8.42 -22.21
CA PRO A 190 -3.28 -9.55 -22.13
C PRO A 190 -3.90 -9.78 -23.51
N TYR A 191 -4.03 -11.05 -23.88
CA TYR A 191 -4.68 -11.45 -25.14
C TYR A 191 -6.07 -10.82 -25.20
N ARG A 192 -6.32 -10.08 -26.26
CA ARG A 192 -7.58 -9.40 -26.52
C ARG A 192 -8.36 -10.29 -27.51
N PRO A 193 -9.45 -10.96 -27.11
CA PRO A 193 -10.09 -12.00 -27.92
C PRO A 193 -10.74 -11.57 -29.24
N GLU A 194 -10.64 -10.30 -29.63
CA GLU A 194 -11.38 -9.76 -30.78
C GLU A 194 -10.63 -9.78 -32.12
N ASN A 195 -9.48 -10.47 -32.21
CA ASN A 195 -8.73 -10.61 -33.47
C ASN A 195 -8.54 -12.10 -33.82
N ASN A 196 -9.64 -12.81 -34.09
CA ASN A 196 -9.66 -14.23 -34.44
C ASN A 196 -9.59 -14.47 -35.96
N GLU A 197 -8.55 -14.01 -36.68
CA GLU A 197 -8.38 -14.48 -38.07
C GLU A 197 -6.98 -14.93 -38.50
N GLU A 198 -5.90 -14.71 -37.74
CA GLU A 198 -4.60 -15.29 -38.14
C GLU A 198 -3.81 -15.84 -36.96
N ARG A 199 -3.92 -17.16 -36.75
CA ARG A 199 -2.77 -18.07 -36.51
C ARG A 199 -3.23 -19.53 -36.27
N LEU A 200 -3.15 -20.33 -37.34
CA LEU A 200 -2.52 -21.65 -37.28
C LEU A 200 -0.99 -21.47 -37.32
#